data_AF-A0A957KXB0-F1
#
_entry.id   AF-A0A957KXB0-F1
#
_cell.length_a   1.000
_cell.length_b   1.000
_cell.length_c   1.000
_cell.angle_alpha   90.00
_cell.angle_beta   90.00
_cell.angle_gamma   90.00
#
_symmetry.space_group_name_H-M   'P 1'
#
loop_
_entity.id
_entity.type
_entity.pdbx_description
1 polymer ?
#
loop_
_entity_poly.entity_id
_entity_poly.type
_entity_poly.pdbx_seq_one_letter_code
_entity_poly.pdbx_strand_id
1 'polypeptide(L)'
;MKRLGVVKGARNLKAPETPVQIPGRDRLSQPVDRPPLLPDDGPPPPIEKLLPGSAEVSNERGSCLVWDRVYPLAHLHGGLPLQALLGWQPAGHAHLFHPEDAAIDFDYRQALFIDTETTGLWGVGTIAFMVGVGFFEGDAFVVRQYFLRDHGEEAAMLQMLHELAASRAALVSFNGRTFDLPLLDNRFIMNRMFSDLFDLPHLDLLLPA
;
A
#
# COMPACT_ATOMS: atom_id res chain seq x y z
N MET A 1 3.32 6.85 -29.67
CA MET A 1 3.47 7.23 -28.25
C MET A 1 2.35 6.54 -27.46
N LYS A 2 2.66 5.33 -26.95
CA LYS A 2 1.71 4.45 -26.25
C LYS A 2 1.75 4.80 -24.76
N ARG A 3 0.60 5.14 -24.18
CA ARG A 3 0.39 5.20 -22.72
C ARG A 3 0.47 3.77 -22.18
N LEU A 4 1.55 3.45 -21.47
CA LEU A 4 1.67 2.25 -20.63
C LEU A 4 1.34 2.65 -19.19
N GLY A 5 0.64 1.80 -18.44
CA GLY A 5 0.47 1.96 -16.98
C GLY A 5 -0.95 1.85 -16.42
N VAL A 6 -1.99 1.77 -17.26
CA VAL A 6 -3.35 1.44 -16.81
C VAL A 6 -3.70 0.06 -17.33
N VAL A 7 -3.73 -0.94 -16.43
CA VAL A 7 -4.46 -2.19 -16.71
C VAL A 7 -5.84 -1.76 -17.20
N LYS A 8 -6.23 -2.23 -18.39
CA LYS A 8 -7.34 -1.76 -19.24
C LYS A 8 -8.75 -1.76 -18.58
N GLY A 9 -8.86 -1.92 -17.26
CA GLY A 9 -10.09 -2.03 -16.48
C GLY A 9 -10.33 -0.94 -15.42
N ALA A 10 -9.37 -0.06 -15.09
CA ALA A 10 -9.54 0.93 -14.03
C ALA A 10 -10.67 1.96 -14.30
N ARG A 11 -11.13 2.09 -15.55
CA ARG A 11 -12.21 3.01 -15.94
C ARG A 11 -13.62 2.52 -15.62
N ASN A 12 -13.79 1.26 -15.18
CA ASN A 12 -15.11 0.64 -15.00
C ASN A 12 -15.35 0.03 -13.59
N LEU A 13 -14.51 0.34 -12.59
CA LEU A 13 -14.70 -0.17 -11.23
C LEU A 13 -15.76 0.67 -10.49
N LYS A 14 -16.91 0.06 -10.19
CA LYS A 14 -17.95 0.64 -9.33
C LYS A 14 -17.56 0.48 -7.85
N ALA A 15 -17.87 1.50 -7.05
CA ALA A 15 -17.69 1.46 -5.60
C ALA A 15 -18.56 0.35 -4.97
N PRO A 16 -18.07 -0.38 -3.95
CA PRO A 16 -18.90 -1.31 -3.18
C PRO A 16 -19.96 -0.58 -2.36
N GLU A 17 -21.16 -1.16 -2.26
CA GLU A 17 -22.38 -0.49 -1.76
C GLU A 17 -22.50 -0.41 -0.22
N THR A 18 -21.59 -0.99 0.56
CA THR A 18 -21.75 -1.04 2.04
C THR A 18 -20.43 -0.84 2.81
N PRO A 19 -20.38 0.07 3.80
CA PRO A 19 -19.23 0.22 4.69
C PRO A 19 -19.06 -0.99 5.63
N VAL A 20 -17.82 -1.48 5.77
CA VAL A 20 -17.46 -2.50 6.76
C VAL A 20 -17.32 -1.84 8.14
N GLN A 21 -18.05 -2.36 9.14
CA GLN A 21 -17.97 -1.90 10.53
C GLN A 21 -16.78 -2.54 11.25
N ILE A 22 -15.99 -1.74 11.96
CA ILE A 22 -14.84 -2.20 12.76
C ILE A 22 -15.25 -2.27 14.25
N PRO A 23 -15.10 -3.41 14.94
CA PRO A 23 -15.45 -3.52 16.37
C PRO A 23 -14.48 -2.74 17.29
N GLY A 24 -15.02 -2.23 18.41
CA GLY A 24 -14.32 -1.38 19.37
C GLY A 24 -13.25 -2.07 20.24
N ARG A 25 -12.29 -1.24 20.69
CA ARG A 25 -11.15 -1.55 21.57
C ARG A 25 -11.61 -1.80 23.01
N ASP A 26 -11.72 -3.05 23.46
CA ASP A 26 -11.82 -3.34 24.92
C ASP A 26 -11.62 -4.83 25.29
N ARG A 27 -10.50 -5.47 24.90
CA ARG A 27 -10.10 -6.82 25.41
C ARG A 27 -8.58 -7.05 25.42
N LEU A 28 -7.84 -6.43 26.33
CA LEU A 28 -6.37 -6.66 26.47
C LEU A 28 -5.95 -7.07 27.89
N SER A 29 -6.69 -7.95 28.56
CA SER A 29 -6.29 -8.40 29.92
C SER A 29 -6.74 -9.81 30.32
N GLN A 30 -7.04 -10.70 29.37
CA GLN A 30 -7.26 -12.12 29.67
C GLN A 30 -6.18 -12.98 29.00
N PRO A 31 -5.68 -14.05 29.65
CA PRO A 31 -4.90 -15.07 28.97
C PRO A 31 -5.78 -15.61 27.84
N VAL A 32 -5.34 -15.43 26.60
CA VAL A 32 -6.04 -15.97 25.43
C VAL A 32 -5.81 -17.47 25.48
N ASP A 33 -6.80 -18.23 25.97
CA ASP A 33 -6.87 -19.66 25.69
C ASP A 33 -6.60 -19.83 24.21
N ARG A 34 -5.62 -20.69 23.84
CA ARG A 34 -5.37 -20.99 22.43
C ARG A 34 -6.73 -21.33 21.82
N PRO A 35 -7.22 -20.55 20.84
CA PRO A 35 -8.46 -20.91 20.19
C PRO A 35 -8.30 -22.35 19.71
N PRO A 36 -9.33 -23.20 19.87
CA PRO A 36 -9.27 -24.55 19.33
C PRO A 36 -8.82 -24.44 17.87
N LEU A 37 -7.89 -25.31 17.46
CA LEU A 37 -7.50 -25.40 16.06
C LEU A 37 -8.79 -25.40 15.26
N LEU A 38 -8.93 -24.41 14.37
CA LEU A 38 -10.07 -24.35 13.47
C LEU A 38 -10.20 -25.73 12.81
N PRO A 39 -11.42 -26.24 12.59
CA PRO A 39 -11.60 -27.49 11.86
C PRO A 39 -10.72 -27.46 10.60
N ASP A 40 -10.11 -28.59 10.27
CA ASP A 40 -9.32 -28.72 9.05
C ASP A 40 -10.30 -28.64 7.85
N ASP A 41 -10.64 -27.40 7.48
CA ASP A 41 -11.62 -27.04 6.45
C ASP A 41 -11.08 -27.27 5.03
N GLY A 42 -10.09 -28.16 4.89
CA GLY A 42 -9.33 -28.37 3.67
C GLY A 42 -8.36 -27.22 3.38
N PRO A 43 -7.63 -27.29 2.24
CA PRO A 43 -6.75 -26.20 1.84
C PRO A 43 -7.57 -24.92 1.65
N PRO A 44 -7.08 -23.76 2.14
CA PRO A 44 -7.78 -22.50 1.95
C PRO A 44 -8.01 -22.24 0.45
N PRO A 45 -9.15 -21.64 0.08
CA PRO A 45 -9.40 -21.32 -1.32
C PRO A 45 -8.31 -20.38 -1.85
N PRO A 46 -8.00 -20.43 -3.16
CA PRO A 46 -7.09 -19.47 -3.78
C PRO A 46 -7.53 -18.03 -3.51
N ILE A 47 -6.56 -17.16 -3.25
CA ILE A 47 -6.80 -15.78 -2.81
C ILE A 47 -7.65 -14.97 -3.82
N GLU A 48 -7.61 -15.31 -5.10
CA GLU A 48 -8.40 -14.68 -6.17
C GLU A 48 -9.90 -14.87 -5.96
N LYS A 49 -10.31 -15.99 -5.33
CA LYS A 49 -11.71 -16.23 -4.95
C LYS A 49 -12.13 -15.38 -3.75
N LEU A 50 -11.19 -15.06 -2.87
CA LEU A 50 -11.41 -14.21 -1.70
C LEU A 50 -11.40 -12.72 -2.06
N LEU A 51 -10.74 -12.37 -3.18
CA LEU A 51 -10.59 -11.01 -3.68
C LEU A 51 -11.25 -10.83 -5.06
N PRO A 52 -12.61 -10.78 -5.14
CA PRO A 52 -13.29 -10.53 -6.40
C PRO A 52 -12.79 -9.24 -7.08
N GLY A 53 -12.46 -9.36 -8.37
CA GLY A 53 -11.91 -8.25 -9.16
C GLY A 53 -10.39 -8.09 -9.07
N SER A 54 -9.70 -8.96 -8.33
CA SER A 54 -8.25 -9.10 -8.46
C SER A 54 -7.88 -9.65 -9.85
N ALA A 55 -6.70 -9.28 -10.33
CA ALA A 55 -6.21 -9.66 -11.65
C ALA A 55 -4.73 -10.03 -11.55
N GLU A 56 -4.35 -11.11 -12.23
CA GLU A 56 -2.94 -11.42 -12.45
C GLU A 56 -2.39 -10.45 -13.51
N VAL A 57 -1.32 -9.74 -13.15
CA VAL A 57 -0.65 -8.79 -14.03
C VAL A 57 0.77 -9.28 -14.29
N SER A 58 1.12 -9.41 -15.56
CA SER A 58 2.44 -9.88 -15.99
C SER A 58 3.34 -8.74 -16.49
N ASN A 59 4.63 -8.87 -16.25
CA ASN A 59 5.70 -8.05 -16.82
C ASN A 59 6.89 -8.94 -17.22
N GLU A 60 8.02 -8.33 -17.59
CA GLU A 60 9.22 -9.06 -18.03
C GLU A 60 9.85 -9.95 -16.94
N ARG A 61 9.47 -9.77 -15.67
CA ARG A 61 10.00 -10.50 -14.52
C ARG A 61 9.04 -11.55 -13.95
N GLY A 62 7.88 -11.75 -14.58
CA GLY A 62 6.88 -12.75 -14.16
C GLY A 62 5.49 -12.16 -14.02
N SER A 63 4.74 -12.63 -13.04
CA SER A 63 3.39 -12.16 -12.73
C SER A 63 3.22 -11.92 -11.23
N CYS A 64 2.26 -11.09 -10.86
CA CYS A 64 1.81 -10.94 -9.48
C CYS A 64 0.32 -10.60 -9.48
N LEU A 65 -0.39 -11.01 -8.43
CA LEU A 65 -1.80 -10.70 -8.26
C LEU A 65 -1.98 -9.26 -7.77
N VAL A 66 -2.81 -8.49 -8.48
CA VAL A 66 -3.09 -7.09 -8.18
C VAL A 66 -4.57 -6.91 -7.89
N TRP A 67 -4.90 -6.13 -6.86
CA TRP A 67 -6.28 -5.81 -6.52
C TRP A 67 -6.47 -4.32 -6.25
N ASP A 68 -7.24 -3.67 -7.11
CA ASP A 68 -7.52 -2.24 -7.04
C ASP A 68 -8.90 -1.97 -6.44
N ARG A 69 -8.97 -1.03 -5.50
CA ARG A 69 -10.21 -0.37 -5.08
C ARG A 69 -10.15 1.11 -5.45
N VAL A 70 -11.21 1.60 -6.07
CA VAL A 70 -11.29 2.97 -6.55
C VAL A 70 -12.36 3.70 -5.75
N TYR A 71 -11.98 4.83 -5.17
CA TYR A 71 -12.85 5.68 -4.37
C TYR A 71 -13.01 7.03 -5.05
N PRO A 72 -14.25 7.52 -5.28
CA PRO A 72 -14.45 8.90 -5.71
C PRO A 72 -13.91 9.87 -4.66
N LEU A 73 -13.45 11.06 -5.04
CA LEU A 73 -12.87 12.01 -4.06
C LEU A 73 -13.84 12.42 -2.94
N ALA A 74 -15.15 12.37 -3.21
CA ALA A 74 -16.19 12.63 -2.23
C ALA A 74 -16.41 11.48 -1.23
N HIS A 75 -15.76 10.33 -1.41
CA HIS A 75 -15.84 9.20 -0.49
C HIS A 75 -15.39 9.63 0.91
N LEU A 76 -16.21 9.33 1.92
CA LEU A 76 -15.89 9.60 3.31
C LEU A 76 -15.04 8.47 3.89
N HIS A 77 -13.87 8.82 4.40
CA HIS A 77 -13.06 7.94 5.22
C HIS A 77 -13.04 8.49 6.65
N GLY A 78 -13.64 7.74 7.58
CA GLY A 78 -14.02 8.30 8.88
C GLY A 78 -15.01 9.45 8.71
N GLY A 79 -14.66 10.64 9.20
CA GLY A 79 -15.49 11.85 9.11
C GLY A 79 -15.14 12.81 7.97
N LEU A 80 -14.13 12.51 7.15
CA LEU A 80 -13.60 13.44 6.13
C LEU A 80 -13.69 12.84 4.72
N PRO A 81 -14.04 13.66 3.70
CA PRO A 81 -13.94 13.21 2.33
C PRO A 81 -12.48 13.14 1.90
N LEU A 82 -12.12 12.19 1.02
CA LEU A 82 -10.73 12.02 0.56
C LEU A 82 -10.17 13.28 -0.12
N GLN A 83 -11.00 14.07 -0.82
CA GLN A 83 -10.58 15.39 -1.37
C GLN A 83 -10.09 16.38 -0.30
N ALA A 84 -10.47 16.22 0.97
CA ALA A 84 -10.03 17.14 2.01
C ALA A 84 -8.50 17.16 2.14
N LEU A 85 -7.85 16.01 1.88
CA LEU A 85 -6.40 15.89 1.89
C LEU A 85 -5.71 16.78 0.85
N LEU A 86 -6.38 17.03 -0.29
CA LEU A 86 -5.82 17.83 -1.38
C LEU A 86 -5.70 19.33 -1.04
N GLY A 87 -6.38 19.78 0.01
CA GLY A 87 -6.26 21.13 0.56
C GLY A 87 -5.35 21.21 1.78
N TRP A 88 -4.80 20.09 2.23
CA TRP A 88 -3.96 20.02 3.41
C TRP A 88 -2.50 20.23 3.04
N GLN A 89 -1.73 20.84 3.95
CA GLN A 89 -0.32 21.20 3.73
C GLN A 89 0.51 20.84 4.97
N PRO A 90 1.62 20.07 4.82
CA PRO A 90 2.49 19.68 5.93
C PRO A 90 3.03 20.87 6.73
N ALA A 91 3.49 21.92 6.03
CA ALA A 91 4.08 23.10 6.64
C ALA A 91 3.14 23.81 7.65
N GLY A 92 1.82 23.79 7.40
CA GLY A 92 0.83 24.36 8.32
C GLY A 92 0.63 23.56 9.61
N HIS A 93 1.22 22.37 9.68
CA HIS A 93 1.04 21.39 10.75
C HIS A 93 2.38 20.79 11.20
N ALA A 94 3.47 21.56 11.09
CA ALA A 94 4.84 21.11 11.36
C ALA A 94 5.03 20.42 12.73
N HIS A 95 4.22 20.77 13.73
CA HIS A 95 4.23 20.17 15.07
C HIS A 95 3.78 18.69 15.10
N LEU A 96 3.21 18.17 14.01
CA LEU A 96 2.78 16.77 13.88
C LEU A 96 3.82 15.88 13.18
N PHE A 97 4.90 16.46 12.65
CA PHE A 97 5.89 15.73 11.84
C PHE A 97 7.31 16.00 12.29
N HIS A 98 8.23 15.14 11.83
CA HIS A 98 9.65 15.46 11.93
C HIS A 98 9.93 16.79 11.18
N PRO A 99 10.83 17.66 11.67
CA PRO A 99 11.05 18.97 11.06
C PRO A 99 11.44 18.92 9.57
N GLU A 100 12.16 17.88 9.15
CA GLU A 100 12.51 17.66 7.74
C GLU A 100 11.28 17.35 6.88
N ASP A 101 10.29 16.67 7.44
CA ASP A 101 9.08 16.24 6.74
C ASP A 101 8.08 17.39 6.62
N ALA A 102 8.04 18.26 7.63
CA ALA A 102 7.25 19.47 7.64
C ALA A 102 7.68 20.49 6.56
N ALA A 103 8.94 20.40 6.10
CA ALA A 103 9.48 21.25 5.05
C ALA A 103 9.21 20.72 3.64
N ILE A 104 8.63 19.51 3.50
CA ILE A 104 8.32 18.93 2.19
C ILE A 104 7.11 19.66 1.60
N ASP A 105 7.33 20.33 0.47
CA ASP A 105 6.30 20.95 -0.35
C ASP A 105 5.94 20.03 -1.53
N PHE A 106 4.77 19.40 -1.47
CA PHE A 106 4.28 18.54 -2.53
C PHE A 106 2.75 18.58 -2.66
N ASP A 107 2.26 18.35 -3.88
CA ASP A 107 0.84 18.11 -4.12
C ASP A 107 0.51 16.65 -3.81
N TYR A 108 -0.45 16.41 -2.91
CA TYR A 108 -0.95 15.07 -2.60
C TYR A 108 -1.42 14.29 -3.83
N ARG A 109 -1.83 14.95 -4.91
CA ARG A 109 -2.15 14.26 -6.18
C ARG A 109 -0.96 13.50 -6.77
N GLN A 110 0.25 13.94 -6.46
CA GLN A 110 1.50 13.36 -6.93
C GLN A 110 2.14 12.42 -5.90
N ALA A 111 1.53 12.27 -4.73
CA ALA A 111 2.04 11.41 -3.67
C ALA A 111 1.70 9.94 -3.91
N LEU A 112 2.57 9.07 -3.40
CA LEU A 112 2.34 7.65 -3.25
C LEU A 112 2.29 7.31 -1.76
N PHE A 113 1.11 6.87 -1.31
CA PHE A 113 0.94 6.31 0.03
C PHE A 113 1.41 4.86 -0.01
N ILE A 114 2.17 4.40 0.98
CA ILE A 114 2.71 3.04 1.01
C ILE A 114 2.59 2.42 2.40
N ASP A 115 2.29 1.12 2.41
CA ASP A 115 2.18 0.26 3.59
C ASP A 115 2.48 -1.20 3.18
N THR A 116 3.07 -1.99 4.07
CA THR A 116 3.45 -3.37 3.79
C THR A 116 2.97 -4.33 4.86
N GLU A 117 2.53 -5.52 4.42
CA GLU A 117 2.30 -6.66 5.30
C GLU A 117 3.39 -7.70 5.08
N THR A 118 3.94 -8.20 6.19
CA THR A 118 5.22 -8.93 6.17
C THR A 118 5.12 -10.25 6.91
N THR A 119 5.95 -11.22 6.52
CA THR A 119 6.02 -12.53 7.20
C THR A 119 6.59 -12.47 8.62
N GLY A 120 7.05 -11.30 9.08
CA GLY A 120 7.59 -11.08 10.42
C GLY A 120 8.17 -9.68 10.58
N LEU A 121 8.51 -9.30 11.82
CA LEU A 121 8.92 -7.93 12.15
C LEU A 121 10.34 -7.56 11.67
N TRP A 122 11.31 -8.49 11.72
CA TRP A 122 12.71 -8.24 11.37
C TRP A 122 13.41 -9.53 10.92
N GLY A 123 14.34 -9.43 9.95
CA GLY A 123 15.24 -10.52 9.59
C GLY A 123 15.50 -10.68 8.08
N VAL A 124 16.57 -11.42 7.74
CA VAL A 124 17.05 -11.63 6.36
C VAL A 124 16.03 -12.41 5.48
N GLY A 125 15.06 -13.08 6.11
CA GLY A 125 14.00 -13.82 5.44
C GLY A 125 12.63 -13.13 5.42
N THR A 126 12.52 -11.91 5.94
CA THR A 126 11.24 -11.18 5.92
C THR A 126 10.92 -10.78 4.48
N ILE A 127 9.70 -11.11 4.06
CA ILE A 127 9.16 -10.78 2.74
C ILE A 127 7.90 -9.95 2.95
N ALA A 128 7.74 -8.90 2.14
CA ALA A 128 6.45 -8.21 2.01
C ALA A 128 5.52 -9.08 1.17
N PHE A 129 4.66 -9.87 1.81
CA PHE A 129 3.72 -10.73 1.07
C PHE A 129 2.54 -9.93 0.51
N MET A 130 2.33 -8.72 1.02
CA MET A 130 1.43 -7.74 0.41
C MET A 130 2.07 -6.35 0.48
N VAL A 131 2.01 -5.61 -0.62
CA VAL A 131 2.36 -4.18 -0.66
C VAL A 131 1.10 -3.40 -1.02
N GLY A 132 0.63 -2.58 -0.08
CA GLY A 132 -0.46 -1.64 -0.28
C GLY A 132 0.08 -0.30 -0.74
N VAL A 133 -0.54 0.28 -1.77
CA VAL A 133 -0.28 1.65 -2.19
C VAL A 133 -1.57 2.42 -2.41
N GLY A 134 -1.56 3.70 -2.05
CA GLY A 134 -2.61 4.65 -2.33
C GLY A 134 -2.10 5.74 -3.25
N PHE A 135 -2.90 6.19 -4.21
CA PHE A 135 -2.54 7.33 -5.06
C PHE A 135 -3.76 7.97 -5.70
N PHE A 136 -3.67 9.24 -6.05
CA PHE A 136 -4.70 9.90 -6.84
C PHE A 136 -4.49 9.66 -8.33
N GLU A 137 -5.60 9.43 -9.04
CA GLU A 137 -5.67 9.27 -10.49
C GLU A 137 -6.94 9.97 -11.00
N GLY A 138 -6.78 11.14 -11.62
CA GLY A 138 -7.91 12.00 -11.99
C GLY A 138 -8.74 12.41 -10.77
N ASP A 139 -10.06 12.17 -10.83
CA ASP A 139 -11.02 12.48 -9.76
C ASP A 139 -11.32 11.26 -8.86
N ALA A 140 -10.32 10.42 -8.63
CA ALA A 140 -10.42 9.28 -7.74
C ALA A 140 -9.13 9.06 -6.93
N PHE A 141 -9.29 8.42 -5.78
CA PHE A 141 -8.22 7.82 -5.02
C PHE A 141 -8.23 6.31 -5.25
N VAL A 142 -7.10 5.76 -5.68
CA VAL A 142 -6.93 4.34 -5.95
C VAL A 142 -6.11 3.73 -4.84
N VAL A 143 -6.65 2.68 -4.23
CA VAL A 143 -5.92 1.78 -3.33
C VAL A 143 -5.60 0.52 -4.12
N ARG A 144 -4.32 0.28 -4.39
CA ARG A 144 -3.83 -0.92 -5.06
C ARG A 144 -3.10 -1.78 -4.04
N GLN A 145 -3.40 -3.07 -4.03
CA GLN A 145 -2.65 -4.06 -3.26
C GLN A 145 -2.03 -5.05 -4.23
N TYR A 146 -0.72 -5.25 -4.08
CA TYR A 146 0.01 -6.34 -4.72
C TYR A 146 0.09 -7.50 -3.74
N PHE A 147 -0.22 -8.71 -4.20
CA PHE A 147 -0.15 -9.93 -3.40
C PHE A 147 0.88 -10.89 -3.96
N LEU A 148 1.70 -11.42 -3.07
CA LEU A 148 2.67 -12.46 -3.35
C LEU A 148 2.04 -13.83 -3.04
N ARG A 149 1.60 -14.56 -4.07
CA ARG A 149 1.03 -15.91 -3.92
C ARG A 149 2.11 -16.96 -3.74
N ASP A 150 3.24 -16.73 -4.41
CA ASP A 150 4.46 -17.52 -4.29
C ASP A 150 5.70 -16.62 -4.38
N HIS A 151 6.83 -17.09 -3.85
CA HIS A 151 8.06 -16.28 -3.79
C HIS A 151 8.59 -15.85 -5.17
N GLY A 152 8.25 -16.57 -6.25
CA GLY A 152 8.69 -16.25 -7.60
C GLY A 152 8.04 -14.99 -8.17
N GLU A 153 6.93 -14.54 -7.59
CA GLU A 153 6.19 -13.36 -8.02
C GLU A 153 6.81 -12.03 -7.52
N GLU A 154 7.77 -12.09 -6.61
CA GLU A 154 8.32 -10.91 -5.94
C GLU A 154 8.96 -9.94 -6.93
N ALA A 155 9.77 -10.45 -7.85
CA ALA A 155 10.44 -9.62 -8.86
C ALA A 155 9.43 -8.88 -9.75
N ALA A 156 8.29 -9.51 -10.07
CA ALA A 156 7.23 -8.88 -10.85
C ALA A 156 6.50 -7.80 -10.03
N MET A 157 6.20 -8.08 -8.76
CA MET A 157 5.61 -7.11 -7.84
C MET A 157 6.48 -5.86 -7.66
N LEU A 158 7.77 -6.04 -7.35
CA LEU A 158 8.70 -4.94 -7.14
C LEU A 158 8.86 -4.08 -8.40
N GLN A 159 8.84 -4.69 -9.58
CA GLN A 159 8.90 -3.97 -10.86
C GLN A 159 7.65 -3.09 -11.06
N MET A 160 6.46 -3.62 -10.76
CA MET A 160 5.22 -2.83 -10.83
C MET A 160 5.21 -1.68 -9.80
N LEU A 161 5.73 -1.92 -8.59
CA LEU A 161 5.87 -0.89 -7.57
C LEU A 161 6.82 0.22 -8.02
N HIS A 162 7.98 -0.15 -8.58
CA HIS A 162 8.97 0.78 -9.13
C HIS A 162 8.37 1.65 -10.24
N GLU A 163 7.69 1.04 -11.21
CA GLU A 163 7.04 1.76 -12.31
C GLU A 163 5.97 2.74 -11.83
N LEU A 164 5.18 2.34 -10.82
CA LEU A 164 4.20 3.23 -10.22
C LEU A 164 4.89 4.39 -9.50
N ALA A 165 5.91 4.12 -8.69
CA ALA A 165 6.63 5.14 -7.92
C ALA A 165 7.37 6.13 -8.82
N ALA A 166 7.88 5.71 -9.98
CA ALA A 166 8.52 6.59 -10.95
C ALA A 166 7.60 7.69 -11.51
N SER A 167 6.28 7.55 -11.36
CA SER A 167 5.30 8.57 -11.74
C SER A 167 4.89 9.53 -10.61
N ARG A 168 5.57 9.46 -9.47
CA ARG A 168 5.20 10.12 -8.22
C ARG A 168 6.32 11.03 -7.74
N ALA A 169 5.94 12.06 -6.99
CA ALA A 169 6.85 13.10 -6.54
C ALA A 169 7.23 13.00 -5.06
N ALA A 170 6.48 12.22 -4.28
CA ALA A 170 6.70 12.05 -2.84
C ALA A 170 6.09 10.74 -2.33
N LEU A 171 6.62 10.26 -1.21
CA LEU A 171 6.11 9.14 -0.43
C LEU A 171 5.37 9.63 0.82
N VAL A 172 4.34 8.89 1.21
CA VAL A 172 3.65 9.06 2.49
C VAL A 172 3.46 7.69 3.14
N SER A 173 3.79 7.55 4.41
CA SER A 173 3.61 6.29 5.15
C SER A 173 3.41 6.54 6.64
N PHE A 174 3.05 5.51 7.41
CA PHE A 174 3.09 5.55 8.87
C PHE A 174 4.22 4.65 9.38
N ASN A 175 5.28 5.25 9.93
CA ASN A 175 6.52 4.57 10.36
C ASN A 175 7.30 3.86 9.23
N GLY A 176 7.05 4.22 7.97
CA GLY A 176 7.68 3.57 6.82
C GLY A 176 9.16 3.85 6.69
N ARG A 177 9.67 4.93 7.30
CA ARG A 177 11.10 5.24 7.32
C ARG A 177 11.91 4.18 8.06
N THR A 178 11.32 3.65 9.12
CA THR A 178 11.97 2.64 9.98
C THR A 178 11.59 1.21 9.59
N PHE A 179 10.46 1.03 8.90
CA PHE A 179 9.89 -0.29 8.63
C PHE A 179 9.78 -0.61 7.13
N ASP A 180 8.79 -0.03 6.44
CA ASP A 180 8.43 -0.39 5.07
C ASP A 180 9.56 -0.14 4.06
N LEU A 181 10.18 1.04 4.08
CA LEU A 181 11.20 1.42 3.09
C LEU A 181 12.50 0.64 3.26
N PRO A 182 13.08 0.47 4.47
CA PRO A 182 14.24 -0.41 4.65
C PRO A 182 13.97 -1.87 4.26
N LEU A 183 12.76 -2.37 4.54
CA LEU A 183 12.37 -3.71 4.10
C LEU A 183 12.37 -3.79 2.57
N LEU A 184 11.64 -2.90 1.91
CA LEU A 184 11.50 -2.89 0.45
C LEU A 184 12.86 -2.70 -0.23
N ASP A 185 13.72 -1.80 0.25
CA ASP A 185 15.06 -1.59 -0.31
C ASP A 185 15.89 -2.88 -0.30
N ASN A 186 15.89 -3.60 0.83
CA ASN A 186 16.51 -4.91 0.90
C ASN A 186 15.89 -5.91 -0.10
N ARG A 187 14.57 -5.91 -0.29
CA ARG A 187 13.90 -6.78 -1.28
C ARG A 187 14.30 -6.44 -2.72
N PHE A 188 14.41 -5.15 -3.05
CA PHE A 188 14.91 -4.67 -4.34
C PHE A 188 16.35 -5.15 -4.58
N ILE A 189 17.24 -4.97 -3.60
CA ILE A 189 18.64 -5.41 -3.66
C ILE A 189 18.72 -6.93 -3.87
N MET A 190 17.95 -7.72 -3.11
CA MET A 190 17.93 -9.19 -3.24
C MET A 190 17.45 -9.65 -4.62
N ASN A 191 16.56 -8.90 -5.26
CA ASN A 191 16.09 -9.13 -6.62
C ASN A 191 16.99 -8.50 -7.70
N ARG A 192 18.14 -7.91 -7.31
CA ARG A 192 19.09 -7.19 -8.17
C ARG A 192 18.42 -6.06 -8.95
N MET A 193 17.59 -5.30 -8.25
CA MET A 193 16.86 -4.15 -8.76
C MET A 193 17.28 -2.91 -7.99
N PHE A 194 17.32 -1.78 -8.68
CA PHE A 194 17.52 -0.45 -8.10
C PHE A 194 16.28 0.37 -8.36
N SER A 195 15.94 1.27 -7.44
CA SER A 195 14.74 2.08 -7.55
C SER A 195 14.96 3.45 -6.93
N ASP A 196 14.65 4.50 -7.69
CA ASP A 196 14.65 5.88 -7.21
C ASP A 196 13.51 6.16 -6.21
N LEU A 197 12.65 5.16 -5.95
CA LEU A 197 11.60 5.21 -4.91
C LEU A 197 12.19 5.65 -3.56
N PHE A 198 13.37 5.17 -3.20
CA PHE A 198 13.99 5.43 -1.91
C PHE A 198 14.60 6.83 -1.80
N ASP A 199 14.75 7.54 -2.93
CA ASP A 199 15.25 8.91 -3.01
C ASP A 199 14.12 9.95 -3.03
N LEU A 200 12.86 9.50 -3.10
CA LEU A 200 11.70 10.39 -3.08
C LEU A 200 11.58 11.13 -1.74
N PRO A 201 11.20 12.43 -1.75
CA PRO A 201 10.80 13.12 -0.53
C PRO A 201 9.74 12.31 0.23
N HIS A 202 9.94 12.12 1.53
CA HIS A 202 9.15 11.18 2.32
C HIS A 202 8.54 11.85 3.55
N LEU A 203 7.22 11.97 3.56
CA LEU A 203 6.45 12.38 4.73
C LEU A 203 6.11 11.14 5.58
N ASP A 204 6.80 10.97 6.70
CA ASP A 204 6.46 9.94 7.67
C ASP A 204 5.48 10.49 8.72
N LEU A 205 4.34 9.82 8.86
CA LEU A 205 3.27 10.23 9.78
C LEU A 205 3.56 9.84 11.24
N LEU A 206 4.65 9.12 11.53
CA LEU A 206 5.08 8.84 12.89
C LEU A 206 6.21 9.80 13.32
N LEU A 207 5.94 10.58 14.36
CA LEU A 207 6.97 11.38 15.03
C LEU A 207 8.03 10.46 15.66
N PRO A 208 9.33 10.68 15.40
CA PRO A 208 10.37 10.02 16.17
C PRO A 208 10.29 10.48 17.64
N ALA A 209 10.42 9.52 18.55
CA ALA A 209 10.36 9.72 20.00
C ALA A 209 11.59 10.43 20.56
#